data_AF-A0A7C1EY19-F1
#
_entry.id   AF-A0A7C1EY19-F1
#
_cell.length_a   1.000
_cell.length_b   1.000
_cell.length_c   1.000
_cell.angle_alpha   90.00
_cell.angle_beta   90.00
_cell.angle_gamma   90.00
#
_symmetry.space_group_name_H-M   'P 1'
#
loop_
_entity.id
_entity.type
_entity.pdbx_description
1 polymer ?
#
loop_
_entity_poly.entity_id
_entity_poly.type
_entity_poly.pdbx_seq_one_letter_code
_entity_poly.pdbx_strand_id
1 'polypeptide(L)'
;MARCPGQDTQFWKYDAIYDVKCPQCGGDVEFYKDEVTHRCKNCGATVLNEKMDLACLKWCPYAEQCVGPERYKAVKQEKELEEKRNEDFKRLLELIPERELEVRKTFKELFYKNKDLTKLFDTNELFYIKEKNEELFEKCIGYYKKFIEQR
;
A
#
# COMPACT_ATOMS: atom_id res chain seq x y z
N MET A 1 -17.20 -22.58 -8.66
CA MET A 1 -17.35 -21.53 -7.62
C MET A 1 -15.96 -21.13 -7.16
N ALA A 2 -15.60 -19.85 -7.24
CA ALA A 2 -14.33 -19.39 -6.68
C ALA A 2 -14.41 -19.50 -5.15
N ARG A 3 -13.52 -20.29 -4.54
CA ARG A 3 -13.40 -20.37 -3.09
C ARG A 3 -12.76 -19.07 -2.59
N CYS A 4 -13.13 -18.62 -1.38
CA CYS A 4 -12.46 -17.49 -0.76
C CYS A 4 -10.97 -17.84 -0.61
N PRO A 5 -10.03 -17.02 -1.14
CA PRO A 5 -8.61 -17.33 -1.10
C PRO A 5 -8.08 -17.59 0.33
N GLY A 6 -8.66 -16.89 1.32
CA GLY A 6 -8.32 -17.10 2.73
C GLY A 6 -8.82 -18.43 3.29
N GLN A 7 -9.96 -18.94 2.81
CA GLN A 7 -10.62 -20.15 3.30
C GLN A 7 -10.25 -21.41 2.49
N ASP A 8 -9.40 -21.29 1.48
CA ASP A 8 -8.93 -22.45 0.71
C ASP A 8 -7.80 -23.16 1.44
N THR A 9 -8.20 -24.13 2.28
CA THR A 9 -7.29 -24.93 3.12
C THR A 9 -6.37 -25.85 2.33
N GLN A 10 -6.60 -26.05 1.02
CA GLN A 10 -5.81 -26.94 0.17
C GLN A 10 -4.32 -26.56 0.11
N PHE A 11 -4.00 -25.27 0.29
CA PHE A 11 -2.63 -24.75 0.24
C PHE A 11 -2.09 -24.33 1.60
N TRP A 12 -2.79 -24.64 2.68
CA TRP A 12 -2.33 -24.31 4.03
C TRP A 12 -1.16 -25.20 4.42
N LYS A 13 -0.13 -24.60 5.01
CA LYS A 13 1.01 -25.31 5.58
C LYS A 13 1.04 -25.06 7.08
N TYR A 14 2.12 -25.51 7.74
CA TYR A 14 2.30 -25.36 9.20
C TYR A 14 2.31 -23.89 9.67
N ASP A 15 2.45 -22.93 8.76
CA ASP A 15 2.36 -21.49 9.02
C ASP A 15 0.93 -20.94 8.97
N ALA A 16 -0.08 -21.79 8.79
CA ALA A 16 -1.48 -21.39 8.77
C ALA A 16 -2.05 -21.11 10.18
N ILE A 17 -1.31 -21.47 11.24
CA ILE A 17 -1.60 -21.09 12.63
C ILE A 17 -0.38 -20.35 13.15
N TYR A 18 -0.59 -19.21 13.79
CA TYR A 18 0.49 -18.41 14.35
C TYR A 18 0.01 -17.54 15.50
N ASP A 19 0.94 -17.18 16.38
CA ASP A 19 0.69 -16.23 17.45
C ASP A 19 1.00 -14.79 17.02
N VAL A 20 0.16 -13.87 17.50
CA VAL A 20 0.33 -12.41 17.43
C VAL A 20 0.24 -11.85 18.84
N LYS A 21 1.01 -10.79 19.13
CA LYS A 21 0.96 -10.11 20.42
C LYS A 21 -0.28 -9.23 20.51
N CYS A 22 -1.05 -9.40 21.59
CA CYS A 22 -2.19 -8.53 21.87
C CYS A 22 -1.72 -7.07 22.05
N PRO A 23 -2.22 -6.09 21.27
CA PRO A 23 -1.81 -4.69 21.39
C PRO A 23 -2.22 -4.05 22.71
N GLN A 24 -3.18 -4.64 23.44
CA GLN A 24 -3.68 -4.11 24.72
C GLN A 24 -2.88 -4.63 25.93
N CYS A 25 -2.45 -5.89 25.93
CA CYS A 25 -1.84 -6.51 27.11
C CYS A 25 -0.54 -7.30 26.84
N GLY A 26 -0.09 -7.39 25.59
CA GLY A 26 1.11 -8.13 25.19
C GLY A 26 1.03 -9.65 25.29
N GLY A 27 -0.15 -10.21 25.62
CA GLY A 27 -0.35 -11.66 25.67
C GLY A 27 -0.40 -12.29 24.28
N ASP A 28 -0.05 -13.57 24.18
CA ASP A 28 -0.12 -14.31 22.92
C ASP A 28 -1.57 -14.60 22.53
N VAL A 29 -1.88 -14.33 21.27
CA VAL A 29 -3.17 -14.63 20.65
C VAL A 29 -2.91 -15.46 19.42
N GLU A 30 -3.34 -16.72 19.49
CA GLU A 30 -3.31 -17.66 18.37
C GLU A 30 -4.35 -17.24 17.32
N PHE A 31 -3.93 -17.23 16.07
CA PHE A 31 -4.78 -16.98 14.91
C PHE A 31 -4.65 -18.13 13.92
N TYR A 32 -5.77 -18.50 13.32
CA TYR A 32 -5.77 -19.18 12.03
C TYR A 32 -5.63 -18.15 10.90
N LYS A 33 -5.04 -18.57 9.77
CA LYS A 33 -4.76 -17.70 8.61
C LYS A 33 -5.99 -16.98 8.05
N ASP A 34 -7.16 -17.55 8.25
CA ASP A 34 -8.45 -17.08 7.76
C ASP A 34 -9.28 -16.32 8.79
N GLU A 35 -8.84 -16.28 10.05
CA GLU A 35 -9.48 -15.51 11.10
C GLU A 35 -9.12 -14.04 10.98
N VAL A 36 -10.13 -13.19 10.82
CA VAL A 36 -9.97 -11.73 10.76
C VAL A 36 -9.68 -11.15 12.14
N THR A 37 -10.36 -11.68 13.16
CA THR A 37 -10.25 -11.25 14.55
C THR A 37 -10.32 -12.43 15.49
N HIS A 38 -9.56 -12.39 16.58
CA HIS A 38 -9.61 -13.39 17.63
C HIS A 38 -9.64 -12.68 18.99
N ARG A 39 -10.38 -13.23 19.95
CA ARG A 39 -10.45 -12.68 21.31
C ARG A 39 -9.19 -13.05 22.10
N CYS A 40 -8.52 -12.08 22.71
CA CYS A 40 -7.39 -12.33 23.60
C CYS A 40 -7.87 -13.03 24.88
N LYS A 41 -7.33 -14.21 25.18
CA LYS A 41 -7.67 -14.97 26.40
C LYS A 41 -7.19 -14.28 27.68
N ASN A 42 -6.19 -13.41 27.61
CA ASN A 42 -5.58 -12.76 28.77
C ASN A 42 -6.34 -11.49 29.23
N CYS A 43 -6.78 -10.64 28.30
CA CYS A 43 -7.46 -9.38 28.63
C CYS A 43 -8.89 -9.25 28.07
N GLY A 44 -9.33 -10.20 27.24
CA GLY A 44 -10.68 -10.21 26.66
C GLY A 44 -10.89 -9.29 25.45
N ALA A 45 -9.88 -8.52 25.05
CA ALA A 45 -9.93 -7.63 23.89
C ALA A 45 -10.05 -8.41 22.57
N THR A 46 -10.77 -7.85 21.60
CA THR A 46 -10.79 -8.38 20.23
C THR A 46 -9.52 -7.92 19.50
N VAL A 47 -8.63 -8.85 19.21
CA VAL A 47 -7.39 -8.60 18.48
C VAL A 47 -7.64 -8.86 17.00
N LEU A 48 -7.04 -8.02 16.18
CA LEU A 48 -7.10 -8.11 14.74
C LEU A 48 -5.91 -8.92 14.23
N ASN A 49 -6.15 -9.78 13.25
CA ASN A 49 -5.07 -10.53 12.61
C ASN A 49 -4.23 -9.62 11.70
N GLU A 50 -3.00 -9.31 12.12
CA GLU A 50 -2.07 -8.47 11.35
C GLU A 50 -1.41 -9.18 10.17
N LYS A 51 -1.34 -10.51 10.19
CA LYS A 51 -0.67 -11.31 9.14
C LYS A 51 -1.63 -11.81 8.07
N MET A 52 -2.94 -11.56 8.23
CA MET A 52 -3.91 -11.91 7.21
C MET A 52 -3.66 -11.11 5.93
N ASP A 53 -3.46 -11.82 4.81
CA ASP A 53 -3.35 -11.19 3.49
C ASP A 53 -4.75 -10.72 3.04
N LEU A 54 -4.96 -9.42 3.14
CA LEU A 54 -6.22 -8.75 2.84
C LEU A 54 -6.26 -8.16 1.44
N ALA A 55 -5.37 -8.58 0.53
CA ALA A 55 -5.39 -8.14 -0.86
C ALA A 55 -6.76 -8.40 -1.53
N CYS A 56 -7.48 -9.44 -1.11
CA CYS A 56 -8.83 -9.74 -1.62
C CYS A 56 -9.86 -8.67 -1.27
N LEU A 57 -9.67 -7.89 -0.21
CA LEU A 57 -10.61 -6.84 0.18
C LEU A 57 -10.74 -5.72 -0.86
N LYS A 58 -9.72 -5.55 -1.72
CA LYS A 58 -9.72 -4.53 -2.79
C LYS A 58 -10.70 -4.85 -3.94
N TRP A 59 -11.10 -6.10 -4.10
CA TRP A 59 -11.92 -6.56 -5.24
C TRP A 59 -13.07 -7.50 -4.87
N CYS A 60 -13.08 -8.09 -3.67
CA CYS A 60 -14.09 -9.05 -3.25
C CYS A 60 -15.44 -8.38 -2.95
N PRO A 61 -16.57 -8.86 -3.50
CA PRO A 61 -17.90 -8.29 -3.23
C PRO A 61 -18.39 -8.53 -1.79
N TYR A 62 -17.81 -9.51 -1.08
CA TYR A 62 -18.17 -9.84 0.31
C TYR A 62 -17.22 -9.22 1.35
N ALA A 63 -16.29 -8.35 0.92
CA ALA A 63 -15.26 -7.77 1.79
C ALA A 63 -15.85 -7.01 3.00
N GLU A 64 -16.91 -6.23 2.79
CA GLU A 64 -17.58 -5.49 3.87
C GLU A 64 -18.14 -6.40 4.96
N GLN A 65 -18.76 -7.52 4.57
CA GLN A 65 -19.28 -8.52 5.51
C GLN A 65 -18.14 -9.26 6.24
N CYS A 66 -16.99 -9.40 5.58
CA CYS A 66 -15.83 -10.12 6.13
C CYS A 66 -15.11 -9.32 7.22
N VAL A 67 -14.89 -8.01 7.02
CA VAL A 67 -14.08 -7.19 7.94
C VAL A 67 -14.85 -6.08 8.65
N GLY A 68 -16.14 -5.93 8.34
CA GLY A 68 -16.98 -4.86 8.85
C GLY A 68 -16.83 -3.53 8.08
N PRO A 69 -17.78 -2.60 8.25
CA PRO A 69 -17.91 -1.39 7.45
C PRO A 69 -16.73 -0.41 7.64
N GLU A 70 -16.25 -0.23 8.86
CA GLU A 70 -15.16 0.71 9.16
C GLU A 70 -13.86 0.31 8.46
N ARG A 71 -13.48 -0.97 8.54
CA ARG A 71 -12.26 -1.45 7.89
C ARG A 71 -12.41 -1.49 6.38
N TYR A 72 -13.58 -1.90 5.88
CA TYR A 72 -13.85 -1.88 4.44
C TYR A 72 -13.75 -0.47 3.86
N LYS A 73 -14.26 0.53 4.58
CA LYS A 73 -14.13 1.94 4.21
C LYS A 73 -12.66 2.39 4.15
N ALA A 74 -11.84 2.01 5.13
CA ALA A 74 -10.41 2.32 5.11
C ALA A 74 -9.70 1.70 3.89
N VAL A 75 -9.97 0.43 3.58
CA VAL A 75 -9.41 -0.25 2.40
C VAL A 75 -9.87 0.42 1.10
N LYS A 76 -11.14 0.81 1.02
CA LYS A 76 -11.67 1.51 -0.14
C LYS A 76 -11.00 2.88 -0.33
N GLN A 77 -10.81 3.64 0.75
CA GLN A 77 -10.09 4.91 0.72
C GLN A 77 -8.63 4.73 0.26
N GLU A 78 -7.94 3.71 0.78
CA GLU A 78 -6.58 3.38 0.37
C GLU A 78 -6.51 3.07 -1.14
N LYS A 79 -7.46 2.28 -1.65
CA LYS A 79 -7.57 1.96 -3.07
C LYS A 79 -7.83 3.21 -3.92
N GLU A 80 -8.74 4.07 -3.51
CA GLU A 80 -9.03 5.34 -4.20
C GLU A 80 -7.80 6.27 -4.22
N LEU A 81 -7.01 6.30 -3.14
CA LEU A 81 -5.73 7.03 -3.09
C LEU A 81 -4.70 6.43 -4.04
N GLU A 82 -4.57 5.10 -4.07
CA GLU A 82 -3.66 4.38 -4.96
C GLU A 82 -4.01 4.64 -6.44
N GLU A 83 -5.30 4.58 -6.80
CA GLU A 83 -5.78 4.87 -8.16
C GLU A 83 -5.47 6.31 -8.57
N LYS A 84 -5.80 7.31 -7.74
CA LYS A 84 -5.47 8.72 -7.99
C LYS A 84 -3.97 8.95 -8.12
N ARG A 85 -3.18 8.32 -7.24
CA ARG A 85 -1.72 8.41 -7.26
C ARG A 85 -1.14 7.84 -8.54
N ASN A 86 -1.66 6.71 -9.03
CA ASN A 86 -1.24 6.11 -10.29
C ASN A 86 -1.63 6.97 -11.51
N GLU A 87 -2.80 7.59 -11.49
CA GLU A 87 -3.24 8.53 -12.54
C GLU A 87 -2.34 9.78 -12.58
N ASP A 88 -2.07 10.39 -11.44
CA ASP A 88 -1.14 11.52 -11.31
C ASP A 88 0.26 11.16 -11.83
N PHE A 89 0.75 9.96 -11.50
CA PHE A 89 2.03 9.49 -11.98
C PHE A 89 2.08 9.31 -13.50
N LYS A 90 1.00 8.77 -14.08
CA LYS A 90 0.87 8.63 -15.52
C LYS A 90 0.90 9.99 -16.21
N ARG A 91 0.14 10.98 -15.70
CA ARG A 91 0.13 12.35 -16.23
C ARG A 91 1.51 13.00 -16.16
N LEU A 92 2.23 12.83 -15.06
CA LEU A 92 3.61 13.32 -14.94
C LEU A 92 4.53 12.70 -16.02
N LEU A 93 4.44 11.38 -16.26
CA LEU A 93 5.24 10.71 -17.27
C LEU A 93 4.90 11.13 -18.70
N GLU A 94 3.63 11.46 -18.97
CA GLU A 94 3.17 11.99 -20.27
C GLU A 94 3.75 13.37 -20.58
N LEU A 95 3.99 14.20 -19.56
CA LEU A 95 4.63 15.52 -19.72
C LEU A 95 6.13 15.45 -20.06
N ILE A 96 6.78 14.33 -19.72
CA ILE A 96 8.21 14.15 -19.92
C ILE A 96 8.44 13.51 -21.30
N PRO A 97 9.16 14.16 -22.23
CA PRO A 97 9.45 13.59 -23.54
C PRO A 97 10.14 12.22 -23.46
N GLU A 98 9.88 11.32 -24.42
CA GLU A 98 10.44 9.97 -24.39
C GLU A 98 11.97 9.92 -24.46
N ARG A 99 12.58 10.95 -25.04
CA ARG A 99 14.04 11.12 -25.11
C ARG A 99 14.69 11.36 -23.74
N GLU A 100 13.95 11.88 -22.76
CA GLU A 100 14.45 12.18 -21.40
C GLU A 100 14.39 10.92 -20.53
N LEU A 101 15.14 9.88 -20.94
CA LEU A 101 15.11 8.56 -20.32
C LEU A 101 15.52 8.60 -18.85
N GLU A 102 16.52 9.42 -18.49
CA GLU A 102 17.01 9.53 -17.11
C GLU A 102 15.96 10.16 -16.19
N VAL A 103 15.33 11.25 -16.62
CA VAL A 103 14.24 11.91 -15.87
C VAL A 103 13.08 10.92 -15.64
N ARG A 104 12.67 10.19 -16.67
CA ARG A 104 11.62 9.17 -16.56
C ARG A 104 12.01 8.04 -15.59
N LYS A 105 13.26 7.56 -15.63
CA LYS A 105 13.78 6.54 -14.71
C LYS A 105 13.77 7.04 -13.27
N THR A 106 14.27 8.25 -13.04
CA THR A 106 14.27 8.90 -11.74
C THR A 106 12.88 8.97 -11.13
N PHE A 107 11.88 9.47 -11.84
CA PHE A 107 10.52 9.53 -11.31
C PHE A 107 9.92 8.15 -11.04
N LYS A 108 10.21 7.14 -11.88
CA LYS A 108 9.82 5.75 -11.59
C LYS A 108 10.43 5.25 -10.30
N GLU A 109 11.73 5.44 -10.10
CA GLU A 109 12.40 5.03 -8.87
C GLU A 109 11.82 5.74 -7.64
N LEU A 110 11.63 7.05 -7.71
CA LEU A 110 11.03 7.86 -6.64
C LEU A 110 9.60 7.40 -6.32
N PHE A 111 8.81 7.09 -7.34
CA PHE A 111 7.45 6.60 -7.19
C PHE A 111 7.41 5.23 -6.50
N TYR A 112 8.16 4.24 -7.00
CA TYR A 112 8.13 2.88 -6.44
C TYR A 112 8.81 2.76 -5.07
N LYS A 113 9.76 3.65 -4.74
CA LYS A 113 10.36 3.72 -3.39
C LYS A 113 9.41 4.34 -2.36
N ASN A 114 8.52 5.24 -2.79
CA ASN A 114 7.62 5.92 -1.87
C ASN A 114 6.46 5.02 -1.42
N LYS A 115 6.44 4.73 -0.11
CA LYS A 115 5.38 3.96 0.56
C LYS A 115 4.17 4.81 0.97
N ASP A 116 4.32 6.13 1.00
CA ASP A 116 3.23 7.05 1.35
C ASP A 116 2.32 7.28 0.13
N LEU A 117 1.10 6.73 0.17
CA LEU A 117 0.11 6.87 -0.90
C LEU A 117 -0.46 8.29 -1.02
N THR A 118 -0.29 9.14 -0.01
CA THR A 118 -0.82 10.52 -0.04
C THR A 118 0.04 11.46 -0.89
N LYS A 119 1.27 11.03 -1.21
CA LYS A 119 2.24 11.80 -2.01
C LYS A 119 2.62 11.03 -3.26
N LEU A 120 2.89 11.76 -4.34
CA LEU A 120 3.33 11.14 -5.59
C LEU A 120 4.68 10.43 -5.40
N PHE A 121 5.63 11.13 -4.78
CA PHE A 121 6.92 10.64 -4.31
C PHE A 121 7.42 11.52 -3.16
N ASP A 122 8.47 11.07 -2.47
CA ASP A 122 9.14 11.89 -1.46
C ASP A 122 9.99 12.98 -2.14
N THR A 123 9.63 14.24 -1.92
CA THR A 123 10.38 15.38 -2.47
C THR A 123 11.76 15.53 -1.84
N ASN A 124 11.98 14.97 -0.64
CA ASN A 124 13.30 15.02 -0.01
C ASN A 124 14.32 14.17 -0.78
N GLU A 125 13.87 13.09 -1.41
CA GLU A 125 14.73 12.22 -2.22
C GLU A 125 15.28 12.92 -3.47
N LEU A 126 14.60 13.98 -3.95
CA LEU A 126 15.12 14.79 -5.06
C LEU A 126 16.41 15.53 -4.66
N PHE A 127 16.60 15.89 -3.38
CA PHE A 127 17.83 16.58 -2.95
C PHE A 127 19.07 15.69 -3.07
N TYR A 128 18.95 14.38 -2.84
CA TYR A 128 20.07 13.44 -3.04
C TYR A 128 20.49 13.31 -4.51
N ILE A 129 19.59 13.63 -5.45
CA ILE A 129 19.89 13.64 -6.88
C ILE A 129 20.72 14.88 -7.23
N LYS A 130 20.44 16.02 -6.59
CA LYS A 130 21.20 17.26 -6.79
C LYS A 130 22.70 17.07 -6.52
N GLU A 131 23.05 16.33 -5.47
CA GLU A 131 24.45 16.04 -5.13
C GLU A 131 25.19 15.20 -6.19
N LYS A 132 24.45 14.38 -6.94
CA LYS A 132 25.02 13.46 -7.94
C LYS A 132 24.99 14.02 -9.36
N ASN A 133 23.94 14.74 -9.71
CA ASN A 133 23.72 15.29 -11.04
C ASN A 133 22.77 16.50 -10.99
N GLU A 134 23.35 17.69 -11.00
CA GLU A 134 22.62 18.96 -10.93
C GLU A 134 21.73 19.21 -12.16
N GLU A 135 22.19 18.84 -13.36
CA GLU A 135 21.40 19.00 -14.59
C GLU A 135 20.13 18.14 -14.55
N LEU A 136 20.26 16.88 -14.12
CA LEU A 136 19.14 15.97 -13.96
C LEU A 136 18.14 16.47 -12.91
N PHE A 137 18.64 17.03 -11.80
CA PHE A 137 17.82 17.62 -10.75
C PHE A 137 16.98 18.79 -11.29
N GLU A 138 17.61 19.75 -11.99
CA GLU A 138 16.91 20.90 -12.57
C GLU A 138 15.84 20.47 -13.58
N LYS A 139 16.13 19.47 -14.42
CA LYS A 139 15.12 18.88 -15.33
C LYS A 139 13.94 18.27 -14.56
N CYS A 140 14.22 17.44 -13.56
CA CYS A 140 13.18 16.82 -12.73
C CYS A 140 12.29 17.88 -12.07
N ILE A 141 12.88 18.88 -11.42
CA ILE A 141 12.14 19.98 -10.79
C ILE A 141 11.32 20.76 -11.82
N GLY A 142 11.88 21.03 -12.99
CA GLY A 142 11.18 21.73 -14.08
C GLY A 142 9.92 20.99 -14.54
N TYR A 143 10.01 19.68 -14.79
CA TYR A 143 8.85 18.87 -15.17
C TYR A 143 7.84 18.73 -14.03
N TYR A 144 8.31 18.58 -12.79
CA TYR A 144 7.42 18.47 -11.64
C TYR A 144 6.66 19.78 -11.38
N LYS A 145 7.32 20.94 -11.49
CA LYS A 145 6.64 22.25 -11.39
C LYS A 145 5.54 22.39 -12.44
N LYS A 146 5.85 22.06 -13.71
CA LYS A 146 4.86 22.06 -14.80
C LYS A 146 3.69 21.12 -14.53
N PHE A 147 3.93 19.96 -13.91
CA PHE A 147 2.88 19.04 -13.52
C PHE A 147 1.98 19.64 -12.42
N ILE A 148 2.56 20.27 -11.40
CA ILE A 148 1.80 20.93 -10.33
C ILE A 148 0.98 22.12 -10.86
N GLU A 149 1.49 22.87 -11.83
CA GLU A 149 0.77 23.98 -12.46
C GLU A 149 -0.44 23.53 -13.31
N GLN A 150 -0.48 22.25 -13.73
CA GLN A 150 -1.57 21.68 -14.53
C GLN A 150 -2.59 20.89 -13.70
N ARG A 151 -2.37 20.79 -12.39
CA ARG A 151 -3.18 20.00 -11.46
C ARG A 151 -4.21 20.87 -10.74
#